data_AF-A0A956QE06-F1
#
_entry.id   AF-A0A956QE06-F1
#
_cell.length_a   1.000
_cell.length_b   1.000
_cell.length_c   1.000
_cell.angle_alpha   90.00
_cell.angle_beta   90.00
_cell.angle_gamma   90.00
#
_symmetry.space_group_name_H-M   'P 1'
#
loop_
_entity.id
_entity.type
_entity.pdbx_description
1 polymer ?
#
loop_
_entity_poly.entity_id
_entity_poly.type
_entity_poly.pdbx_seq_one_letter_code
_entity_poly.pdbx_strand_id
1 'polypeptide(L)'
;MDQFQDKAKKGFEFLKSRANEAVEVQKLSSKIKQLEHRRDECILDLGHRVFVMFEMDRFDPDSLTDRVREIRDINQELEERMEEARRVKDHLRNSVEDILPRSGARPVSSAPPPPSYSTEPEPESESKADPEIEDWPEDDSL
;
A
#
# COMPACT_ATOMS: atom_id res chain seq x y z
N MET A 1 -45.74 7.21 -10.66
CA MET A 1 -44.80 6.16 -10.19
C MET A 1 -43.35 6.53 -10.50
N ASP A 2 -43.06 7.79 -10.82
CA ASP A 2 -41.87 8.19 -11.59
C ASP A 2 -40.63 8.37 -10.71
N GLN A 3 -40.81 8.78 -9.45
CA GLN A 3 -39.69 8.98 -8.51
C GLN A 3 -38.91 7.71 -8.19
N PHE A 4 -39.55 6.54 -8.23
CA PHE A 4 -38.86 5.27 -7.95
C PHE A 4 -37.99 4.84 -9.14
N GLN A 5 -38.48 5.07 -10.35
CA GLN A 5 -37.75 4.77 -11.58
C GLN A 5 -36.54 5.70 -11.75
N ASP A 6 -36.66 6.98 -11.39
CA ASP A 6 -35.54 7.93 -11.44
C ASP A 6 -34.46 7.65 -10.38
N LYS A 7 -34.86 7.20 -9.19
CA LYS A 7 -33.90 6.76 -8.16
C LYS A 7 -33.15 5.50 -8.59
N ALA A 8 -33.84 4.54 -9.19
CA ALA A 8 -33.21 3.32 -9.72
C ALA A 8 -32.21 3.64 -10.85
N LYS A 9 -32.56 4.54 -11.77
CA LYS A 9 -31.66 5.00 -12.84
C LYS A 9 -30.39 5.66 -12.27
N LYS A 10 -30.54 6.56 -11.28
CA LYS A 10 -29.39 7.21 -10.62
C LYS A 10 -28.48 6.21 -9.90
N GLY A 11 -29.06 5.24 -9.18
CA GLY A 11 -28.29 4.20 -8.51
C GLY A 11 -27.52 3.31 -9.49
N PHE A 12 -28.11 3.01 -10.64
CA PHE A 12 -27.46 2.24 -11.70
C PHE A 12 -26.29 2.99 -12.35
N GLU A 13 -26.49 4.27 -12.73
CA GLU A 13 -25.42 5.10 -13.29
C GLU A 13 -24.25 5.29 -12.30
N PHE A 14 -24.55 5.45 -11.02
CA PHE A 14 -23.52 5.50 -9.98
C PHE A 14 -22.72 4.19 -9.89
N LEU A 15 -23.41 3.03 -9.88
CA LEU A 15 -22.73 1.73 -9.84
C LEU A 15 -21.86 1.52 -11.08
N LYS A 16 -22.33 1.96 -12.25
CA LYS A 16 -21.59 1.89 -13.51
C LYS A 16 -20.35 2.77 -13.49
N SER A 17 -20.44 4.02 -13.02
CA SER A 17 -19.28 4.91 -12.83
C SER A 17 -18.23 4.25 -11.94
N ARG A 18 -18.67 3.71 -10.80
CA ARG A 18 -17.79 3.05 -9.83
C ARG A 18 -17.10 1.82 -10.38
N ALA A 19 -17.82 1.01 -11.16
CA ALA A 19 -17.24 -0.15 -11.82
C ALA A 19 -16.14 0.28 -12.81
N ASN A 20 -16.37 1.36 -13.56
CA ASN A 20 -15.38 1.90 -14.49
C ASN A 20 -14.15 2.43 -13.75
N GLU A 21 -14.32 3.22 -12.69
CA GLU A 21 -13.22 3.75 -11.88
C GLU A 21 -12.39 2.63 -11.23
N ALA A 22 -13.04 1.58 -10.71
CA ALA A 22 -12.34 0.43 -10.15
C ALA A 22 -11.49 -0.31 -11.22
N VAL A 23 -12.03 -0.45 -12.43
CA VAL A 23 -11.30 -1.02 -13.58
C VAL A 23 -10.13 -0.12 -13.97
N GLU A 24 -10.28 1.20 -13.94
CA GLU A 24 -9.20 2.15 -14.21
C GLU A 24 -8.08 2.05 -13.17
N VAL A 25 -8.39 1.99 -11.88
CA VAL A 25 -7.39 1.77 -10.82
C VAL A 25 -6.63 0.46 -11.06
N GLN A 26 -7.31 -0.61 -11.45
CA GLN A 26 -6.67 -1.88 -11.74
C GLN A 26 -5.75 -1.78 -12.95
N LYS A 27 -6.18 -1.12 -14.04
CA LYS A 27 -5.36 -0.89 -15.23
C LYS A 27 -4.11 -0.08 -14.90
N LEU A 28 -4.26 1.01 -14.15
CA LEU A 28 -3.14 1.85 -13.71
C LEU A 28 -2.16 1.04 -12.85
N SER A 29 -2.68 0.25 -11.91
CA SER A 29 -1.86 -0.62 -11.05
C SER A 29 -1.08 -1.66 -11.85
N SER A 30 -1.71 -2.29 -12.86
CA SER A 30 -1.02 -3.22 -13.75
C SER A 30 0.06 -2.53 -14.58
N LYS A 31 -0.21 -1.32 -15.08
CA LYS A 31 0.77 -0.55 -15.86
C LYS A 31 1.96 -0.10 -15.02
N ILE A 32 1.73 0.34 -13.77
CA ILE A 32 2.79 0.66 -12.80
C ILE A 32 3.71 -0.54 -12.60
N LYS A 33 3.15 -1.73 -12.31
CA LYS A 33 3.94 -2.96 -12.14
C LYS A 33 4.76 -3.33 -13.38
N GLN A 34 4.21 -3.15 -14.57
CA GLN A 34 4.95 -3.37 -15.82
C GLN A 34 6.11 -2.39 -15.99
N LEU A 35 5.91 -1.12 -15.65
CA LEU A 35 6.95 -0.09 -15.70
C LEU A 35 8.03 -0.35 -14.65
N GLU A 36 7.67 -0.74 -13.42
CA GLU A 36 8.62 -1.13 -12.37
C GLU A 36 9.49 -2.30 -12.83
N HIS A 37 8.86 -3.36 -13.36
CA HIS A 37 9.59 -4.50 -13.89
C HIS A 37 10.55 -4.10 -15.01
N ARG A 38 10.09 -3.27 -15.94
CA ARG A 38 10.91 -2.79 -17.05
C ARG A 38 12.09 -1.93 -16.59
N ARG A 39 11.87 -1.07 -15.59
CA ARG A 39 12.93 -0.28 -14.96
C ARG A 39 13.99 -1.20 -14.37
N ASP A 40 13.57 -2.23 -13.64
CA ASP A 40 14.46 -3.16 -12.97
C ASP A 40 15.29 -3.96 -13.99
N GLU A 41 14.69 -4.40 -15.10
CA GLU A 41 15.42 -4.99 -16.23
C GLU A 41 16.48 -4.04 -16.79
N CYS A 42 16.15 -2.76 -16.98
CA CYS A 42 17.10 -1.79 -17.51
C CYS A 42 18.26 -1.51 -16.53
N ILE A 43 17.97 -1.47 -15.23
CA ILE A 43 18.99 -1.31 -14.19
C ILE A 43 19.92 -2.53 -14.16
N LEU A 44 19.36 -3.74 -14.28
CA LEU A 44 20.15 -4.97 -14.34
C LEU A 44 21.04 -5.01 -15.60
N ASP A 45 20.50 -4.68 -16.77
CA ASP A 45 21.27 -4.58 -18.02
C ASP A 45 22.39 -3.54 -17.90
N LEU A 46 22.09 -2.37 -17.33
CA LEU A 46 23.09 -1.33 -17.07
C LEU A 46 24.19 -1.84 -16.12
N GLY A 47 23.81 -2.53 -15.04
CA GLY A 47 24.75 -3.13 -14.09
C GLY A 47 25.66 -4.16 -14.74
N HIS A 48 25.13 -5.04 -15.60
CA HIS A 48 25.92 -6.01 -16.35
C HIS A 48 26.92 -5.33 -17.31
N ARG A 49 26.49 -4.29 -18.03
CA ARG A 49 27.40 -3.54 -18.92
C ARG A 49 28.54 -2.91 -18.14
N VAL A 50 28.23 -2.27 -17.02
CA VAL A 50 29.23 -1.66 -16.14
C VAL A 50 30.19 -2.72 -15.60
N PHE A 51 29.68 -3.86 -15.14
CA PHE A 51 30.50 -4.97 -14.67
C PHE A 51 31.49 -5.45 -15.73
N VAL A 52 31.02 -5.68 -16.97
CA VAL A 52 31.89 -6.08 -18.10
C VAL A 52 32.94 -5.01 -18.43
N MET A 53 32.59 -3.72 -18.34
CA MET A 53 33.57 -2.63 -18.56
C MET A 53 34.72 -2.67 -17.55
N PHE A 54 34.42 -3.01 -16.29
CA PHE A 54 35.44 -3.19 -15.26
C PHE A 54 36.28 -4.45 -15.49
N GLU A 55 35.66 -5.58 -15.88
CA GLU A 55 36.42 -6.80 -16.23
C GLU A 55 37.36 -6.59 -17.41
N MET A 56 36.95 -5.80 -18.40
CA MET A 56 37.72 -5.54 -19.62
C MET A 56 38.69 -4.35 -19.50
N ASP A 57 38.68 -3.64 -18.37
CA ASP A 57 39.40 -2.37 -18.15
C ASP A 57 39.19 -1.36 -19.31
N ARG A 58 37.94 -1.30 -19.80
CA ARG A 58 37.52 -0.44 -20.90
C ARG A 58 36.21 0.24 -20.56
N PHE A 59 36.30 1.51 -20.22
CA PHE A 59 35.15 2.32 -19.90
C PHE A 59 34.64 3.07 -21.13
N ASP A 60 33.41 2.75 -21.55
CA ASP A 60 32.71 3.43 -22.64
C ASP A 60 31.36 3.97 -22.13
N PRO A 61 31.30 5.21 -21.64
CA PRO A 61 30.07 5.80 -21.08
C PRO A 61 28.99 6.02 -22.14
N ASP A 62 29.35 6.19 -23.41
CA ASP A 62 28.37 6.44 -24.47
C ASP A 62 27.47 5.21 -24.67
N SER A 63 28.04 4.00 -24.53
CA SER A 63 27.29 2.74 -24.59
C SER A 63 26.27 2.52 -23.45
N LEU A 64 26.33 3.33 -22.39
CA LEU A 64 25.39 3.29 -21.26
C LEU A 64 24.26 4.32 -21.38
N THR A 65 24.45 5.35 -22.22
CA THR A 65 23.58 6.54 -22.27
C THR A 65 22.13 6.19 -22.58
N ASP A 66 21.89 5.28 -23.52
CA ASP A 66 20.53 4.87 -23.90
C ASP A 66 19.77 4.21 -22.74
N ARG A 67 20.45 3.36 -21.95
CA ARG A 67 19.84 2.69 -20.80
C ARG A 67 19.55 3.66 -19.66
N VAL A 68 20.47 4.59 -19.39
CA VAL A 68 20.26 5.65 -18.40
C VAL A 68 19.07 6.54 -18.78
N ARG A 69 18.94 6.88 -20.07
CA ARG A 69 17.80 7.64 -20.59
C ARG A 69 16.49 6.87 -20.43
N GLU A 70 16.46 5.61 -20.84
CA GLU A 70 15.26 4.77 -20.70
C GLU A 70 14.82 4.64 -19.23
N ILE A 71 15.76 4.44 -18.28
CA ILE A 71 15.47 4.41 -16.85
C ILE A 71 14.87 5.74 -16.37
N ARG A 72 15.42 6.87 -16.81
CA ARG A 72 14.88 8.20 -16.47
C ARG A 72 13.47 8.37 -17.00
N ASP A 73 13.22 8.03 -18.25
CA ASP A 73 11.91 8.16 -18.89
C ASP A 73 10.87 7.26 -18.19
N ILE A 74 11.24 6.03 -17.82
CA ILE A 74 10.37 5.13 -17.05
C ILE A 74 10.08 5.68 -15.66
N ASN A 75 11.08 6.24 -14.97
CA ASN A 75 10.87 6.84 -13.64
C ASN A 75 9.89 8.02 -13.70
N GLN A 76 9.97 8.85 -14.74
CA GLN A 76 9.01 9.92 -14.96
C GLN A 76 7.60 9.38 -15.23
N GLU A 77 7.47 8.38 -16.11
CA GLU A 77 6.16 7.75 -16.38
C GLU A 77 5.58 7.08 -15.12
N LEU A 78 6.42 6.47 -14.27
CA LEU A 78 5.99 5.90 -13.00
C LEU A 78 5.40 6.96 -12.07
N GLU A 79 6.09 8.09 -11.90
CA GLU A 79 5.63 9.18 -11.04
C GLU A 79 4.28 9.72 -11.50
N GLU A 80 4.11 9.95 -12.80
CA GLU A 80 2.86 10.40 -13.41
C GLU A 80 1.71 9.40 -13.16
N ARG A 81 1.96 8.11 -13.37
CA ARG A 81 0.94 7.06 -13.24
C ARG A 81 0.60 6.76 -11.79
N MET A 82 1.55 6.86 -10.87
CA MET A 82 1.30 6.72 -9.43
C MET A 82 0.42 7.87 -8.92
N GLU A 83 0.69 9.09 -9.37
CA GLU A 83 -0.13 10.26 -9.02
C GLU A 83 -1.54 10.15 -9.62
N GLU A 84 -1.67 9.70 -10.87
CA GLU A 84 -2.97 9.41 -11.50
C GLU A 84 -3.75 8.35 -10.71
N ALA A 85 -3.11 7.22 -10.38
CA ALA A 85 -3.72 6.15 -9.59
C ALA A 85 -4.17 6.63 -8.21
N ARG A 86 -3.38 7.51 -7.57
CA ARG A 86 -3.73 8.13 -6.30
C ARG A 86 -4.97 9.01 -6.44
N ARG A 87 -5.04 9.88 -7.46
CA ARG A 87 -6.20 10.74 -7.71
C ARG A 87 -7.47 9.95 -7.94
N VAL A 88 -7.43 8.90 -8.77
CA VAL A 88 -8.61 8.05 -9.03
C VAL A 88 -9.04 7.33 -7.76
N LYS A 89 -8.09 6.81 -6.97
CA LYS A 89 -8.40 6.15 -5.70
C LYS A 89 -8.99 7.11 -4.66
N ASP A 90 -8.47 8.32 -4.57
CA ASP A 90 -8.98 9.35 -3.67
C ASP A 90 -10.37 9.83 -4.10
N HIS A 91 -10.61 9.97 -5.41
CA HIS A 91 -11.95 10.27 -5.94
C HIS A 91 -12.96 9.17 -5.57
N LEU A 92 -12.60 7.91 -5.83
CA LEU A 92 -13.42 6.75 -5.48
C LEU A 92 -13.72 6.68 -3.97
N ARG A 93 -12.76 7.05 -3.12
CA ARG A 93 -12.95 7.10 -1.66
C ARG A 93 -13.87 8.24 -1.24
N ASN A 94 -13.64 9.45 -1.73
CA ASN A 94 -14.41 10.63 -1.30
C ASN A 94 -15.88 10.53 -1.74
N SER A 95 -16.14 9.98 -2.94
CA SER A 95 -17.51 9.71 -3.38
C SER A 95 -18.23 8.63 -2.55
N VAL A 96 -17.51 7.76 -1.82
CA VAL A 96 -18.11 6.83 -0.85
C VAL A 96 -18.56 7.57 0.41
N GLU A 97 -17.75 8.51 0.89
CA GLU A 97 -18.05 9.31 2.09
C GLU A 97 -19.27 10.23 1.86
N ASP A 98 -19.48 10.72 0.64
CA ASP A 98 -20.67 11.52 0.28
C ASP A 98 -21.98 10.72 0.25
N ILE A 99 -21.92 9.39 0.09
CA ILE A 99 -23.11 8.53 -0.07
C ILE A 99 -23.42 7.75 1.20
N LEU A 100 -22.45 7.56 2.08
CA LEU A 100 -22.68 7.09 3.44
C LEU A 100 -23.00 8.30 4.32
N PRO A 101 -24.28 8.67 4.54
CA PRO A 101 -24.59 9.59 5.63
C PRO A 101 -24.00 8.97 6.88
N ARG A 102 -23.07 9.70 7.53
CA ARG A 102 -22.49 9.41 8.85
C ARG A 102 -23.54 8.66 9.64
N SER A 103 -23.39 7.34 9.74
CA SER A 103 -24.41 6.50 10.34
C SER A 103 -24.67 7.08 11.71
N GLY A 104 -25.83 7.73 11.86
CA GLY A 104 -26.24 8.32 13.11
C GLY A 104 -26.05 7.25 14.15
N ALA A 105 -25.34 7.60 15.22
CA ALA A 105 -25.17 6.75 16.38
C ALA A 105 -26.46 5.95 16.59
N ARG A 106 -26.36 4.62 16.49
CA ARG A 106 -27.44 3.76 16.96
C ARG A 106 -27.76 4.26 18.37
N PRO A 107 -29.02 4.58 18.72
CA PRO A 107 -29.34 4.75 20.12
C PRO A 107 -28.97 3.42 20.75
N VAL A 108 -27.97 3.45 21.63
CA VAL A 108 -27.62 2.32 22.48
C VAL A 108 -28.91 2.02 23.24
N SER A 109 -29.61 0.96 22.81
CA SER A 109 -30.72 0.41 23.56
C SER A 109 -30.17 0.16 24.95
N SER A 110 -30.73 0.85 25.94
CA SER A 110 -30.32 0.80 27.34
C SER A 110 -30.48 -0.63 27.86
N ALA A 111 -29.47 -1.46 27.66
CA ALA A 111 -29.27 -2.64 28.47
C ALA A 111 -28.82 -2.14 29.86
N PRO A 112 -29.48 -2.57 30.94
CA PRO A 112 -29.08 -2.15 32.28
C PRO A 112 -27.63 -2.57 32.55
N PRO A 113 -26.84 -1.73 33.26
CA PRO A 113 -25.46 -2.06 33.56
C PRO A 113 -25.39 -3.34 34.40
N PRO A 114 -24.36 -4.19 34.20
CA PRO A 114 -24.14 -5.35 35.06
C PRO A 114 -23.92 -4.90 36.51
N PRO A 115 -24.28 -5.74 37.49
CA PRO A 115 -24.20 -5.37 38.91
C PRO A 115 -22.78 -4.97 39.29
N SER A 116 -22.68 -3.82 39.96
CA SER A 116 -21.44 -3.27 40.51
C SER A 116 -20.96 -4.18 41.63
N TYR A 117 -19.90 -4.95 41.39
CA TYR A 117 -19.20 -5.64 42.47
C TYR A 117 -18.25 -4.64 43.13
N SER A 118 -18.46 -4.46 44.43
CA SER A 118 -17.71 -3.57 45.32
C SER A 118 -16.20 -3.76 45.20
N THR A 119 -15.49 -2.66 44.99
CA THR A 119 -14.05 -2.56 45.22
C THR A 119 -13.79 -2.66 46.73
N GLU A 120 -13.07 -3.70 47.16
CA GLU A 120 -12.30 -3.68 48.41
C GLU A 120 -10.81 -3.85 48.08
N PRO A 121 -9.91 -3.30 48.91
CA PRO A 121 -8.60 -2.79 48.49
C PRO A 121 -7.51 -3.87 48.44
N GLU A 122 -6.44 -3.53 47.70
CA GLU A 122 -5.15 -4.25 47.68
C GLU A 122 -4.61 -4.55 49.07
N PRO A 123 -3.72 -5.55 49.14
CA PRO A 123 -2.41 -5.22 49.70
C PRO A 123 -1.25 -5.55 48.76
N GLU A 124 -0.33 -4.59 48.73
CA GLU A 124 1.03 -4.61 48.18
C GLU A 124 1.83 -5.84 48.63
N SER A 125 2.68 -6.41 47.74
CA SER A 125 3.88 -7.16 48.16
C SER A 125 4.93 -7.19 47.03
N GLU A 126 5.86 -6.25 47.12
CA GLU A 126 7.31 -6.39 46.89
C GLU A 126 7.91 -7.63 46.16
N SER A 127 8.73 -7.29 45.15
CA SER A 127 10.19 -7.58 45.11
C SER A 127 10.72 -8.89 44.52
N LYS A 128 11.72 -8.69 43.64
CA LYS A 128 12.82 -9.59 43.22
C LYS A 128 12.45 -10.74 42.27
N ALA A 129 13.21 -11.08 41.24
CA ALA A 129 14.56 -10.72 40.84
C ALA A 129 14.74 -11.04 39.33
N ASP A 130 15.68 -10.36 38.69
CA ASP A 130 16.39 -10.86 37.51
C ASP A 130 16.99 -12.24 37.77
N PRO A 131 17.15 -13.06 36.73
CA PRO A 131 18.37 -13.82 36.61
C PRO A 131 19.11 -13.54 35.29
N GLU A 132 20.38 -13.22 35.48
CA GLU A 132 21.48 -13.25 34.51
C GLU A 132 21.63 -14.62 33.81
N ILE A 133 21.84 -14.55 32.49
CA ILE A 133 22.97 -15.12 31.71
C ILE A 133 23.39 -16.59 31.92
N GLU A 134 23.31 -17.38 30.84
CA GLU A 134 24.20 -18.48 30.40
C GLU A 134 24.11 -18.47 28.85
N ASP A 135 25.09 -18.17 27.99
CA ASP A 135 26.55 -18.32 27.88
C ASP A 135 27.06 -19.76 27.66
N TRP A 136 27.25 -20.06 26.35
CA TRP A 136 28.11 -21.06 25.68
C TRP A 136 27.70 -22.55 25.67
N PRO A 137 28.21 -23.38 24.71
CA PRO A 137 29.30 -23.11 23.77
C PRO A 137 29.03 -23.35 22.27
N GLU A 138 29.90 -22.74 21.46
CA GLU A 138 30.23 -23.13 20.09
C GLU A 138 30.81 -24.56 20.10
N ASP A 139 30.32 -25.41 19.20
CA ASP A 139 30.93 -26.71 18.93
C ASP A 139 31.40 -26.72 17.47
N ASP A 140 32.69 -26.45 17.31
CA ASP A 140 33.50 -26.81 16.15
C ASP A 140 33.64 -28.35 16.14
N SER A 141 33.18 -29.02 15.09
CA SER A 141 33.65 -30.36 14.77
C SER A 141 33.44 -30.75 13.31
N LEU A 142 34.58 -30.72 12.59
CA LEU A 142 35.05 -31.60 11.49
C LEU A 142 34.40 -31.50 10.10
#